data_AF-A0A7X6A9H8-F1
#
_entry.id   AF-A0A7X6A9H8-F1
#
_cell.length_a   1.000
_cell.length_b   1.000
_cell.length_c   1.000
_cell.angle_alpha   90.00
_cell.angle_beta   90.00
_cell.angle_gamma   90.00
#
_symmetry.space_group_name_H-M   'P 1'
#
loop_
_entity.id
_entity.type
_entity.pdbx_description
1 polymer ?
#
loop_
_entity_poly.entity_id
_entity_poly.type
_entity_poly.pdbx_seq_one_letter_code
_entity_poly.pdbx_strand_id
1 'polypeptide(L)' 'NRLVEVVPGGKTDESATRAAWTLQELIGKTPIASADASGFVVNRFFVPWLNEAVRLLEEGVADIPTIEW' A
#
# COMPACT_ATOMS: atom_id res chain seq x y z
N ASN A 1 -3.45 9.05 7.94
CA ASN A 1 -3.49 8.52 6.57
C ASN A 1 -4.95 8.37 6.10
N ARG A 2 -5.27 8.85 4.90
CA ARG A 2 -6.65 8.84 4.33
C ARG A 2 -6.92 7.63 3.44
N LEU A 3 -5.87 7.01 2.87
CA LEU A 3 -5.99 5.89 1.94
C LEU A 3 -6.34 4.58 2.66
N VAL A 4 -7.17 3.73 2.04
CA VAL A 4 -7.40 2.34 2.46
C VAL A 4 -7.52 1.45 1.22
N GLU A 5 -7.02 0.23 1.29
CA GLU A 5 -7.17 -0.76 0.22
C GLU A 5 -8.39 -1.66 0.50
N VAL A 6 -9.31 -1.76 -0.46
CA VAL A 6 -10.39 -2.74 -0.47
C VAL A 6 -9.94 -3.92 -1.33
N VAL A 7 -9.80 -5.09 -0.72
CA VAL A 7 -9.17 -6.28 -1.32
C VAL A 7 -10.18 -7.44 -1.37
N PRO A 8 -10.91 -7.62 -2.48
CA PRO A 8 -11.81 -8.76 -2.62
C PRO A 8 -11.00 -10.06 -2.77
N GLY A 9 -11.22 -11.03 -1.88
CA GLY A 9 -10.68 -12.38 -2.01
C GLY A 9 -11.55 -13.24 -2.92
N GLY A 10 -11.06 -14.43 -3.30
CA GLY A 10 -11.74 -15.32 -4.26
C GLY A 10 -13.15 -15.82 -3.85
N LYS A 11 -13.55 -15.64 -2.60
CA LYS A 11 -14.89 -15.97 -2.08
C LYS A 11 -15.65 -14.74 -1.55
N THR A 12 -15.11 -13.55 -1.74
CA THR A 12 -15.72 -12.32 -1.23
C THR A 12 -16.88 -11.92 -2.13
N ASP A 13 -18.09 -11.86 -1.57
CA ASP A 13 -19.26 -11.38 -2.30
C ASP A 13 -19.08 -9.92 -2.72
N GLU A 14 -19.57 -9.59 -3.93
CA GLU A 14 -19.51 -8.21 -4.42
C GLU A 14 -20.28 -7.23 -3.51
N SER A 15 -21.35 -7.69 -2.87
CA SER A 15 -22.12 -6.88 -1.93
C SER A 15 -21.29 -6.50 -0.70
N ALA A 16 -20.47 -7.42 -0.20
CA ALA A 16 -19.54 -7.17 0.90
C ALA A 16 -18.46 -6.17 0.48
N THR A 17 -17.90 -6.31 -0.72
CA THR A 17 -16.93 -5.35 -1.29
C THR A 17 -17.53 -3.95 -1.41
N ARG A 18 -18.77 -3.83 -1.92
CA ARG A 18 -19.46 -2.54 -2.02
C ARG A 18 -19.75 -1.93 -0.66
N ALA A 19 -20.22 -2.73 0.30
CA ALA A 19 -20.48 -2.27 1.65
C ALA A 19 -19.21 -1.77 2.35
N ALA A 20 -18.10 -2.50 2.18
CA ALA A 20 -16.79 -2.08 2.67
C ALA A 20 -16.38 -0.74 2.03
N TRP A 21 -16.46 -0.63 0.70
CA TRP A 21 -16.14 0.61 -0.01
C TRP A 21 -16.92 1.82 0.52
N THR A 22 -18.25 1.72 0.57
CA THR A 22 -19.12 2.79 1.05
C THR A 22 -18.82 3.15 2.50
N LEU A 23 -18.56 2.17 3.37
CA LEU A 23 -18.20 2.44 4.76
C LEU A 23 -16.93 3.30 4.85
N GLN A 24 -15.92 3.02 4.02
CA GLN A 24 -14.66 3.79 4.03
C GLN A 24 -14.88 5.24 3.62
N GLU A 25 -15.68 5.49 2.58
CA GLU A 25 -16.05 6.85 2.16
C GLU A 25 -16.79 7.60 3.27
N LEU A 26 -17.74 6.94 3.95
CA LEU A 26 -18.53 7.53 5.03
C LEU A 26 -17.68 7.95 6.24
N ILE A 27 -16.60 7.22 6.54
CA ILE A 27 -15.66 7.58 7.62
C ILE A 27 -14.53 8.49 7.15
N GLY A 28 -14.65 9.10 5.97
CA GLY A 28 -13.71 10.09 5.44
C GLY A 28 -12.40 9.52 4.89
N LYS A 29 -12.36 8.21 4.61
CA LYS A 29 -11.24 7.55 3.93
C LYS A 29 -11.43 7.60 2.42
N THR A 30 -10.35 7.30 1.70
CA THR A 30 -10.32 7.16 0.25
C THR A 30 -10.00 5.70 -0.05
N PRO A 31 -11.02 4.86 -0.29
CA PRO A 31 -10.79 3.48 -0.69
C PRO A 31 -10.16 3.41 -2.09
N ILE A 32 -9.29 2.44 -2.29
CA ILE A 32 -8.79 2.02 -3.60
C ILE A 32 -9.01 0.51 -3.78
N ALA A 33 -9.22 0.06 -5.01
CA ALA A 33 -9.29 -1.35 -5.31
C ALA A 33 -7.88 -1.95 -5.39
N SER A 34 -7.71 -3.14 -4.83
CA SER A 34 -6.45 -3.88 -4.86
C SER A 34 -6.74 -5.36 -5.08
N ALA A 35 -5.91 -6.03 -5.89
CA ALA A 35 -6.01 -7.47 -6.07
C ALA A 35 -5.54 -8.18 -4.79
N ASP A 36 -6.12 -9.35 -4.51
CA ASP A 36 -5.65 -10.23 -3.44
C ASP A 36 -4.29 -10.83 -3.82
N ALA A 37 -3.23 -10.09 -3.51
CA ALA A 37 -1.85 -10.43 -3.82
C ALA A 37 -0.94 -10.02 -2.66
N SER A 38 0.19 -10.72 -2.50
CA SER A 38 1.15 -10.41 -1.44
C SER A 38 1.61 -8.95 -1.50
N GLY A 39 1.40 -8.23 -0.40
CA GLY A 39 1.74 -6.82 -0.27
C GLY A 39 0.73 -5.84 -0.88
N PHE A 40 -0.36 -6.32 -1.45
CA PHE A 40 -1.40 -5.49 -2.07
C PHE A 40 -0.79 -4.46 -3.03
N VAL A 41 -1.23 -3.20 -3.02
CA VAL A 41 -0.63 -2.13 -3.82
C VAL A 41 0.43 -1.39 -3.02
N VAL A 42 0.08 -0.87 -1.83
CA VAL A 42 0.94 0.11 -1.13
C VAL A 42 2.19 -0.55 -0.58
N ASN A 43 2.05 -1.67 0.15
CA ASN A 43 3.21 -2.34 0.74
C ASN A 43 4.11 -2.95 -0.34
N ARG A 44 3.53 -3.42 -1.44
CA ARG A 44 4.28 -3.97 -2.58
C ARG A 44 5.15 -2.92 -3.27
N PHE A 45 4.76 -1.65 -3.24
CA PHE A 45 5.61 -0.56 -3.70
C PHE A 45 6.62 -0.10 -2.64
N PHE A 46 6.16 0.09 -1.41
CA PHE A 46 6.94 0.75 -0.37
C PHE A 46 8.10 -0.10 0.15
N VAL A 47 7.91 -1.42 0.28
CA VAL A 47 8.96 -2.31 0.80
C VAL A 47 10.17 -2.37 -0.15
N PRO A 48 10.02 -2.59 -1.48
CA PRO A 48 11.15 -2.50 -2.39
C PRO A 48 11.83 -1.14 -2.41
N TRP A 49 11.07 -0.05 -2.30
CA TRP A 49 11.62 1.30 -2.23
C TRP A 49 12.53 1.49 -1.01
N LEU A 50 12.09 1.05 0.19
CA LEU A 50 12.92 1.06 1.39
C LEU A 50 14.14 0.12 1.28
N ASN A 51 13.95 -1.06 0.70
CA ASN A 51 15.06 -2.00 0.51
C ASN A 51 16.14 -1.40 -0.40
N GLU A 52 15.75 -0.64 -1.41
CA GLU A 52 16.70 0.05 -2.29
C GLU A 52 17.42 1.18 -1.56
N ALA A 53 16.72 1.94 -0.72
CA ALA A 53 17.36 2.94 0.14
C ALA A 53 18.44 2.33 1.05
N VAL A 54 18.19 1.15 1.63
CA VAL A 54 19.17 0.41 2.44
C VAL A 54 20.38 -0.02 1.61
N ARG A 55 20.17 -0.50 0.38
CA ARG A 55 21.26 -0.90 -0.53
C ARG A 55 22.14 0.28 -0.93
N LEU A 56 21.54 1.42 -1.26
CA LEU A 56 22.30 2.64 -1.58
C LEU A 56 23.24 3.04 -0.43
N LEU A 57 22.80 2.86 0.82
CA LEU A 57 23.63 3.10 1.99
C LEU A 57 24.72 2.04 2.15
N GLU A 58 24.38 0.75 2.04
CA GLU A 58 25.35 -0.36 2.14
C GLU A 58 26.45 -0.28 1.08
N GLU A 59 26.11 0.14 -0.14
CA GLU A 59 27.04 0.31 -1.26
C GLU A 59 27.86 1.62 -1.15
N GLY A 60 27.56 2.49 -0.17
CA GLY A 60 28.25 3.75 0.04
C GLY A 60 27.97 4.79 -1.07
N VAL A 61 26.84 4.67 -1.77
CA VAL A 61 26.45 5.58 -2.85
C VAL A 61 26.17 6.99 -2.32
N ALA A 62 25.53 7.08 -1.15
CA ALA A 62 25.20 8.34 -0.49
C ALA A 62 25.01 8.14 1.03
N ASP A 63 25.02 9.23 1.78
CA ASP A 63 24.69 9.22 3.22
C ASP A 63 23.16 9.22 3.45
N ILE A 64 22.75 8.94 4.69
CA ILE A 64 21.33 8.82 5.05
C ILE A 64 20.53 10.10 4.69
N PRO A 65 20.98 11.32 5.03
CA PRO A 65 20.24 12.52 4.67
C PRO A 65 20.01 12.67 3.16
N THR A 66 20.97 12.25 2.32
CA THR A 66 20.83 12.31 0.86
C THR A 66 19.89 11.23 0.32
N ILE A 67 19.82 10.05 0.94
CA ILE A 67 18.93 8.95 0.51
C ILE A 67 17.46 9.22 0.90
N GLU A 68 17.23 9.93 2.01
CA GLU A 68 15.89 10.22 2.53
C GLU A 68 15.21 11.47 1.92
N TRP A 69 15.99 12.38 1.31
CA TRP A 69 15.52 13.66 0.75
C TRP A 69 15.23 13.60 -0.75
#